data_AF-A0A380THK3-F1
#
_entry.id   AF-A0A380THK3-F1
#
_cell.length_a   1.000
_cell.length_b   1.000
_cell.length_c   1.000
_cell.angle_alpha   90.00
_cell.angle_beta   90.00
_cell.angle_gamma   90.00
#
_symmetry.space_group_name_H-M   'P 1'
#
loop_
_entity.id
_entity.type
_entity.pdbx_description
1 polymer ?
#
loop_
_entity_poly.entity_id
_entity_poly.type
_entity_poly.pdbx_seq_one_letter_code
_entity_poly.pdbx_strand_id
1 'polypeptide(L)'
;MRTLPMRRQVVLGALLLPLIAAPVQAEPALTDSVIDQRLAFIVERLDARATHGQIWHWSWMTINAGSAIGLGIVAGLADHEDDAVNNAVQAGVAAIGVADLVFRPLEARYGAAPIRGLPETTRDEKLAKLKAAEEQLKRNAARAEERTSFSMHAANVALNAAAGLIIGLAGNPSDGAIAFATGTAGGVVNILTQPAAPAQDWEDYQALVNRSSHRTEVLVFVSALPDGALLGMRLTW
;
A
#
# COMPACT_ATOMS: atom_id res chain seq x y z
N MET A 1 -11.66 55.31 71.18
CA MET A 1 -10.98 54.01 71.10
C MET A 1 -12.02 52.91 70.90
N ARG A 2 -11.71 51.94 70.03
CA ARG A 2 -12.48 50.75 69.59
C ARG A 2 -13.61 50.96 68.57
N THR A 3 -13.20 50.84 67.32
CA THR A 3 -14.02 50.49 66.14
C THR A 3 -14.49 49.03 66.25
N LEU A 4 -15.74 48.75 65.88
CA LEU A 4 -16.27 47.41 65.64
C LEU A 4 -16.01 47.02 64.16
N PRO A 5 -15.59 45.78 63.85
CA PRO A 5 -15.36 45.38 62.47
C PRO A 5 -16.66 44.94 61.78
N MET A 6 -16.94 45.52 60.61
CA MET A 6 -17.92 45.05 59.63
C MET A 6 -17.53 43.67 59.11
N ARG A 7 -18.44 42.70 59.24
CA ARG A 7 -18.31 41.34 58.70
C ARG A 7 -18.65 41.37 57.20
N ARG A 8 -17.63 41.36 56.32
CA ARG A 8 -17.81 41.17 54.87
C ARG A 8 -18.29 39.73 54.63
N GLN A 9 -19.54 39.56 54.17
CA GLN A 9 -19.99 38.30 53.61
C GLN A 9 -19.51 38.21 52.16
N VAL A 10 -18.64 37.24 51.88
CA VAL A 10 -18.25 36.86 50.52
C VAL A 10 -19.27 35.82 50.06
N VAL A 11 -20.14 36.18 49.12
CA VAL A 11 -21.03 35.23 48.44
C VAL A 11 -20.22 34.63 47.29
N LEU A 12 -19.78 33.37 47.44
CA LEU A 12 -19.27 32.57 46.34
C LEU A 12 -20.47 32.11 45.48
N GLY A 13 -20.64 32.72 44.31
CA GLY A 13 -21.54 32.22 43.28
C GLY A 13 -20.90 31.05 42.54
N ALA A 14 -21.44 29.84 42.71
CA ALA A 14 -21.06 28.68 41.92
C ALA A 14 -21.68 28.80 40.51
N LEU A 15 -20.85 29.03 39.50
CA LEU A 15 -21.21 28.91 38.10
C LEU A 15 -21.28 27.42 37.73
N LEU A 16 -22.49 26.86 37.70
CA LEU A 16 -22.77 25.57 37.09
C LEU A 16 -22.81 25.75 35.57
N LEU A 17 -21.72 25.42 34.89
CA LEU A 17 -21.72 25.22 33.44
C LEU A 17 -22.48 23.92 33.13
N PRO A 18 -23.57 23.95 32.35
CA PRO A 18 -24.17 22.72 31.85
C PRO A 18 -23.19 22.07 30.88
N LEU A 19 -22.72 20.87 31.25
CA LEU A 19 -21.99 19.99 30.36
C LEU A 19 -22.98 19.52 29.29
N ILE A 20 -23.06 20.24 28.18
CA ILE A 20 -23.78 19.78 26.99
C ILE A 20 -22.98 18.59 26.47
N ALA A 21 -23.43 17.37 26.79
CA ALA A 21 -22.95 16.16 26.14
C ALA A 21 -23.27 16.31 24.65
N ALA A 22 -22.25 16.60 23.84
CA ALA A 22 -22.39 16.49 22.40
C ALA A 22 -22.84 15.05 22.11
N PRO A 23 -23.91 14.84 21.32
CA PRO A 23 -24.25 13.50 20.90
C PRO A 23 -23.02 12.96 20.18
N VAL A 24 -22.50 11.82 20.63
CA VAL A 24 -21.57 11.02 19.84
C VAL A 24 -22.36 10.62 18.60
N GLN A 25 -22.20 11.38 17.52
CA GLN A 25 -22.72 10.99 16.22
C GLN A 25 -21.93 9.75 15.83
N ALA A 26 -22.54 8.58 16.02
CA ALA A 26 -22.07 7.36 15.39
C ALA A 26 -21.91 7.67 13.90
N GLU A 27 -20.72 7.40 13.34
CA GLU A 27 -20.54 7.51 11.89
C GLU A 27 -21.69 6.74 11.22
N PRO A 28 -22.39 7.34 10.24
CA PRO A 28 -23.46 6.66 9.56
C PRO A 28 -22.91 5.35 9.00
N ALA A 29 -23.44 4.23 9.50
CA ALA A 29 -22.98 2.90 9.09
C ALA A 29 -23.06 2.80 7.55
N LEU A 30 -21.97 2.35 6.91
CA LEU A 30 -21.88 2.23 5.46
C LEU A 30 -23.11 1.49 4.90
N THR A 31 -23.81 2.12 3.95
CA THR A 31 -24.95 1.47 3.29
C THR A 31 -24.45 0.37 2.36
N ASP A 32 -25.25 -0.67 2.17
CA ASP A 32 -24.89 -1.81 1.30
C ASP A 32 -24.55 -1.35 -0.12
N SER A 33 -25.24 -0.32 -0.63
CA SER A 33 -24.92 0.29 -1.94
C SER A 33 -23.51 0.88 -2.01
N VAL A 34 -23.01 1.46 -0.92
CA VAL A 34 -21.65 2.03 -0.85
C VAL A 34 -20.63 0.89 -0.76
N ILE A 35 -20.94 -0.17 -0.02
CA ILE A 35 -20.10 -1.37 0.06
C ILE A 35 -19.96 -1.99 -1.33
N ASP A 36 -21.08 -2.20 -2.03
CA ASP A 36 -21.10 -2.78 -3.37
C ASP A 36 -20.35 -1.89 -4.39
N GLN A 37 -20.50 -0.56 -4.30
CA GLN A 37 -19.75 0.38 -5.14
C GLN A 37 -18.23 0.28 -4.93
N ARG A 38 -17.78 0.25 -3.67
CA ARG A 38 -16.35 0.15 -3.32
C ARG A 38 -15.78 -1.20 -3.76
N LEU A 39 -16.51 -2.28 -3.53
CA LEU A 39 -16.12 -3.62 -3.99
C LEU A 39 -15.99 -3.68 -5.51
N ALA A 40 -16.96 -3.15 -6.25
CA ALA A 40 -16.92 -3.13 -7.71
C ALA A 40 -15.68 -2.37 -8.22
N PHE A 41 -15.39 -1.20 -7.64
CA PHE A 41 -14.19 -0.42 -7.96
C PHE A 41 -12.91 -1.23 -7.73
N ILE A 42 -12.76 -1.86 -6.56
CA ILE A 42 -11.56 -2.60 -6.21
C ILE A 42 -11.38 -3.82 -7.12
N VAL A 43 -12.45 -4.60 -7.35
CA VAL A 43 -12.42 -5.79 -8.22
C VAL A 43 -11.98 -5.40 -9.63
N GLU A 44 -12.58 -4.36 -10.21
CA GLU A 44 -12.24 -3.87 -11.54
C GLU A 44 -10.75 -3.49 -11.63
N ARG A 45 -10.24 -2.69 -10.67
CA ARG A 45 -8.84 -2.27 -10.68
C ARG A 45 -7.89 -3.46 -10.51
N LEU A 46 -8.17 -4.36 -9.57
CA LEU A 46 -7.35 -5.55 -9.36
C LEU A 46 -7.26 -6.41 -10.62
N ASP A 47 -8.38 -6.70 -11.29
CA ASP A 47 -8.39 -7.50 -12.51
C ASP A 47 -7.69 -6.80 -13.67
N ALA A 48 -7.85 -5.49 -13.81
CA ALA A 48 -7.17 -4.70 -14.83
C ALA A 48 -5.64 -4.75 -14.68
N ARG A 49 -5.11 -5.04 -13.49
CA ARG A 49 -3.66 -5.14 -13.24
C ARG A 49 -3.10 -6.56 -13.34
N ALA A 50 -3.97 -7.58 -13.38
CA ALA A 50 -3.58 -8.98 -13.30
C ALA A 50 -2.54 -9.37 -14.35
N THR A 51 -2.82 -9.08 -15.62
CA THR A 51 -1.95 -9.47 -16.75
C THR A 51 -0.56 -8.87 -16.64
N HIS A 52 -0.45 -7.57 -16.35
CA HIS A 52 0.85 -6.92 -16.22
C HIS A 52 1.61 -7.46 -14.99
N GLY A 53 0.90 -7.70 -13.88
CA GLY A 53 1.48 -8.35 -12.70
C GLY A 53 2.02 -9.75 -12.98
N GLN A 54 1.30 -10.55 -13.77
CA GLN A 54 1.73 -11.90 -14.17
C GLN A 54 2.95 -11.86 -15.08
N ILE A 55 2.93 -11.01 -16.12
CA ILE A 55 4.04 -10.87 -17.05
C ILE A 55 5.31 -10.50 -16.29
N TRP A 56 5.26 -9.42 -15.50
CA TRP A 56 6.42 -8.98 -14.74
C TRP A 56 6.92 -10.08 -13.79
N HIS A 57 6.01 -10.67 -13.01
CA HIS A 57 6.39 -11.68 -12.02
C HIS A 57 7.05 -12.90 -12.65
N TRP A 58 6.44 -13.46 -13.70
CA TRP A 58 6.94 -14.69 -14.32
C TRP A 58 8.15 -14.46 -15.21
N SER A 59 8.28 -13.30 -15.84
CA SER A 59 9.50 -12.93 -16.56
C SER A 59 10.70 -12.88 -15.62
N TRP A 60 10.59 -12.17 -14.49
CA TRP A 60 11.69 -12.07 -13.54
C TRP A 60 11.94 -13.37 -12.79
N MET A 61 10.90 -14.16 -12.49
CA MET A 61 11.07 -15.50 -11.92
C MET A 61 11.88 -16.38 -12.88
N THR A 62 11.54 -16.37 -14.17
CA THR A 62 12.23 -17.18 -15.19
C THR A 62 13.69 -16.75 -15.33
N ILE A 63 13.95 -15.45 -15.42
CA ILE A 63 15.32 -14.90 -15.51
C ILE A 63 16.14 -15.29 -14.28
N ASN A 64 15.60 -15.03 -13.08
CA ASN A 64 16.34 -15.28 -11.84
C ASN A 64 16.55 -16.78 -11.57
N ALA A 65 15.52 -17.61 -11.75
CA ALA A 65 15.65 -19.06 -11.56
C ALA A 65 16.57 -19.69 -12.61
N GLY A 66 16.43 -19.26 -13.87
CA GLY A 66 17.29 -19.70 -14.97
C GLY A 66 18.76 -19.34 -14.71
N SER A 67 19.04 -18.11 -14.30
CA SER A 67 20.38 -17.66 -13.96
C SER A 67 20.95 -18.38 -12.74
N ALA A 68 20.16 -18.54 -11.67
CA ALA A 68 20.61 -19.23 -10.46
C ALA A 68 21.04 -20.68 -10.74
N ILE A 69 20.24 -21.41 -11.53
CA ILE A 69 20.53 -22.80 -11.90
C ILE A 69 21.67 -22.85 -12.93
N GLY A 70 21.56 -22.07 -14.01
CA GLY A 70 22.51 -22.10 -15.12
C GLY A 70 23.91 -21.69 -14.69
N LEU A 71 24.04 -20.56 -14.02
CA LEU A 71 25.34 -20.08 -13.53
C LEU A 71 25.88 -20.99 -12.40
N GLY A 72 25.02 -21.57 -11.57
CA GLY A 72 25.44 -22.55 -10.58
C GLY A 72 26.05 -23.81 -11.20
N ILE A 73 25.48 -24.30 -12.31
CA ILE A 73 26.05 -25.42 -13.08
C ILE A 73 27.39 -25.01 -13.70
N VAL A 74 27.45 -23.84 -14.35
CA VAL A 74 28.69 -23.34 -14.97
C VAL A 74 29.79 -23.17 -13.92
N ALA A 75 29.47 -22.65 -12.73
CA ALA A 75 30.42 -22.53 -11.63
C ALA A 75 31.02 -23.87 -11.21
N GLY A 76 30.20 -24.92 -11.12
CA GLY A 76 30.65 -26.27 -10.75
C GLY A 76 31.47 -26.99 -11.83
N LEU A 77 31.41 -26.51 -13.08
CA LEU A 77 32.13 -27.05 -14.22
C LEU A 77 33.31 -26.18 -14.65
N ALA A 78 33.56 -25.06 -13.97
CA ALA A 78 34.62 -24.13 -14.34
C ALA A 78 36.00 -24.71 -14.03
N ASP A 79 36.91 -24.57 -15.00
CA ASP A 79 38.30 -25.01 -14.88
C ASP A 79 39.18 -23.99 -14.13
N HIS A 80 38.74 -22.73 -14.07
CA HIS A 80 39.43 -21.63 -13.41
C HIS A 80 38.66 -21.15 -12.18
N GLU A 81 39.39 -20.85 -11.09
CA GLU A 81 38.79 -20.48 -9.81
C GLU A 81 38.05 -19.14 -9.87
N ASP A 82 38.59 -18.16 -10.58
CA ASP A 82 37.96 -16.85 -10.79
C ASP A 82 36.63 -16.96 -11.56
N ASP A 83 36.59 -17.77 -12.61
CA ASP A 83 35.37 -18.11 -13.33
C ASP A 83 34.35 -18.82 -12.43
N ALA A 84 34.81 -19.79 -11.63
CA ALA A 84 33.96 -20.51 -10.68
C ALA A 84 33.33 -19.55 -9.68
N VAL A 85 34.13 -18.65 -9.08
CA VAL A 85 33.66 -17.66 -8.11
C VAL A 85 32.70 -16.67 -8.76
N ASN A 86 33.02 -16.15 -9.95
CA ASN A 86 32.17 -15.22 -10.68
C ASN A 86 30.77 -15.79 -10.93
N ASN A 87 30.71 -17.00 -11.49
CA ASN A 87 29.45 -17.67 -11.77
C ASN A 87 28.68 -18.02 -10.48
N ALA A 88 29.37 -18.48 -9.44
CA ALA A 88 28.75 -18.80 -8.15
C ALA A 88 28.14 -17.58 -7.46
N VAL A 89 28.86 -16.44 -7.45
CA VAL A 89 28.37 -15.19 -6.87
C VAL A 89 27.14 -14.69 -7.62
N GLN A 90 27.19 -14.67 -8.96
CA GLN A 90 26.04 -14.25 -9.76
C GLN A 90 24.84 -15.21 -9.62
N ALA A 91 25.07 -16.52 -9.52
CA ALA A 91 24.04 -17.49 -9.19
C ALA A 91 23.39 -17.19 -7.84
N GLY A 92 24.19 -16.82 -6.84
CA GLY A 92 23.72 -16.41 -5.51
C GLY A 92 22.85 -15.16 -5.55
N VAL A 93 23.25 -14.13 -6.29
CA VAL A 93 22.44 -12.90 -6.49
C VAL A 93 21.12 -13.22 -7.18
N ALA A 94 21.14 -14.08 -8.21
CA ALA A 94 19.92 -14.52 -8.89
C ALA A 94 18.99 -15.31 -7.95
N ALA A 95 19.55 -16.16 -7.09
CA ALA A 95 18.79 -16.89 -6.07
C ALA A 95 18.13 -15.96 -5.05
N ILE A 96 18.78 -14.85 -4.67
CA ILE A 96 18.15 -13.80 -3.85
C ILE A 96 16.95 -13.19 -4.59
N GLY A 97 17.07 -12.95 -5.90
CA GLY A 97 15.96 -12.50 -6.74
C GLY A 97 14.78 -13.48 -6.78
N VAL A 98 15.05 -14.79 -6.83
CA VAL A 98 14.02 -15.83 -6.70
C VAL A 98 13.37 -15.77 -5.31
N ALA A 99 14.17 -15.69 -4.25
CA ALA A 99 13.68 -15.63 -2.88
C ALA A 99 12.76 -14.41 -2.68
N ASP A 100 13.12 -13.25 -3.22
CA ASP A 100 12.25 -12.06 -3.18
C ASP A 100 10.88 -12.32 -3.80
N LEU A 101 10.85 -12.91 -5.01
CA LEU A 101 9.61 -13.19 -5.73
C LEU A 101 8.74 -14.26 -5.05
N VAL A 102 9.35 -15.18 -4.30
CA VAL A 102 8.64 -16.22 -3.53
C VAL A 102 8.07 -15.65 -2.22
N PHE A 103 8.89 -14.94 -1.44
CA PHE A 103 8.51 -14.50 -0.09
C PHE A 103 7.80 -13.14 -0.06
N ARG A 104 8.03 -12.29 -1.06
CA ARG A 104 7.35 -10.99 -1.25
C ARG A 104 6.71 -10.93 -2.64
N PRO A 105 5.75 -11.82 -2.91
CA PRO A 105 5.13 -11.91 -4.22
C PRO A 105 4.39 -10.62 -4.59
N LEU A 106 4.43 -10.26 -5.88
CA LEU A 106 3.57 -9.20 -6.40
C LEU A 106 2.12 -9.70 -6.47
N GLU A 107 1.32 -9.37 -5.46
CA GLU A 107 -0.09 -9.79 -5.35
C GLU A 107 -0.96 -9.34 -6.53
N ALA A 108 -0.57 -8.27 -7.23
CA ALA A 108 -1.26 -7.79 -8.42
C ALA A 108 -1.43 -8.89 -9.48
N ARG A 109 -0.54 -9.90 -9.52
CA ARG A 109 -0.64 -11.05 -10.44
C ARG A 109 -1.92 -11.88 -10.28
N TYR A 110 -2.55 -11.83 -9.11
CA TYR A 110 -3.74 -12.62 -8.81
C TYR A 110 -5.05 -11.93 -9.22
N GLY A 111 -5.00 -10.63 -9.54
CA GLY A 111 -6.21 -9.83 -9.73
C GLY A 111 -7.18 -9.95 -8.55
N ALA A 112 -8.49 -9.96 -8.83
CA ALA A 112 -9.50 -10.08 -7.78
C ALA A 112 -9.76 -11.53 -7.34
N ALA A 113 -9.01 -12.52 -7.84
CA ALA A 113 -9.27 -13.94 -7.52
C ALA A 113 -9.30 -14.24 -6.00
N PRO A 114 -8.39 -13.70 -5.16
CA PRO A 114 -8.39 -13.98 -3.72
C PRO A 114 -9.66 -13.48 -2.99
N ILE A 115 -10.29 -12.42 -3.49
CA ILE A 115 -11.48 -11.83 -2.87
C ILE A 115 -12.79 -12.33 -3.48
N ARG A 116 -12.81 -12.76 -4.74
CA ARG A 116 -14.03 -13.24 -5.41
C ARG A 116 -14.68 -14.42 -4.68
N GLY A 117 -13.87 -15.32 -4.14
CA GLY A 117 -14.34 -16.51 -3.41
C GLY A 117 -14.87 -16.24 -2.01
N LEU A 118 -14.77 -15.00 -1.50
CA LEU A 118 -15.25 -14.67 -0.16
C LEU A 118 -16.79 -14.56 -0.13
N PRO A 119 -17.44 -15.03 0.95
CA PRO A 119 -18.88 -14.88 1.16
C PRO A 119 -19.35 -13.42 1.10
N GLU A 120 -20.60 -13.21 0.68
CA GLU A 120 -21.21 -11.88 0.55
C GLU A 120 -22.74 -11.88 0.72
N THR A 121 -23.28 -12.93 1.35
CA THR A 121 -24.72 -13.13 1.51
C THR A 121 -25.31 -12.31 2.65
N THR A 122 -24.50 -12.05 3.69
CA THR A 122 -24.87 -11.17 4.81
C THR A 122 -24.11 -9.86 4.77
N ARG A 123 -24.60 -8.85 5.49
CA ARG A 123 -23.92 -7.55 5.58
C ARG A 123 -22.52 -7.68 6.21
N ASP A 124 -22.39 -8.51 7.24
CA ASP A 124 -21.10 -8.75 7.90
C ASP A 124 -20.11 -9.43 6.95
N GLU A 125 -20.59 -10.37 6.13
CA GLU A 125 -19.78 -11.00 5.08
C GLU A 125 -19.33 -9.99 4.02
N LYS A 126 -20.23 -9.11 3.55
CA LYS A 126 -19.88 -8.04 2.61
C LYS A 126 -18.82 -7.09 3.19
N LEU A 127 -18.94 -6.72 4.46
CA LEU A 127 -17.96 -5.88 5.15
C LEU A 127 -16.61 -6.59 5.28
N ALA A 128 -16.60 -7.87 5.62
CA ALA A 128 -15.37 -8.67 5.69
C ALA A 128 -14.69 -8.80 4.31
N LYS A 129 -15.48 -9.02 3.25
CA LYS A 129 -15.01 -9.05 1.86
C LYS A 129 -14.44 -7.70 1.43
N LEU A 130 -15.11 -6.59 1.74
CA LEU A 130 -14.63 -5.25 1.47
C LEU A 130 -13.28 -5.01 2.16
N LYS A 131 -13.18 -5.34 3.46
CA LYS A 131 -11.92 -5.20 4.20
C LYS A 131 -10.78 -6.00 3.55
N ALA A 132 -11.03 -7.25 3.15
CA ALA A 132 -10.02 -8.07 2.48
C ALA A 132 -9.59 -7.46 1.13
N ALA A 133 -10.54 -6.89 0.38
CA ALA A 133 -10.28 -6.22 -0.88
C ALA A 133 -9.46 -4.93 -0.71
N GLU A 134 -9.80 -4.09 0.27
CA GLU A 134 -9.04 -2.88 0.62
C GLU A 134 -7.61 -3.22 1.04
N GLU A 135 -7.43 -4.26 1.86
CA GLU A 135 -6.11 -4.71 2.29
C GLU A 135 -5.26 -5.23 1.12
N GLN A 136 -5.86 -5.98 0.18
CA GLN A 136 -5.16 -6.41 -1.03
C GLN A 136 -4.76 -5.22 -1.91
N LEU A 137 -5.65 -4.25 -2.09
CA LEU A 137 -5.36 -3.04 -2.86
C LEU A 137 -4.20 -2.24 -2.23
N LYS A 138 -4.24 -2.07 -0.90
CA LYS A 138 -3.19 -1.38 -0.14
C LYS A 138 -1.84 -2.08 -0.22
N ARG A 139 -1.78 -3.41 -0.09
CA ARG A 139 -0.52 -4.17 -0.24
C ARG A 139 0.05 -4.04 -1.64
N ASN A 140 -0.79 -4.06 -2.67
CA ASN A 140 -0.36 -3.83 -4.05
C ASN A 140 0.22 -2.42 -4.25
N ALA A 141 -0.41 -1.40 -3.66
CA ALA A 141 0.08 -0.03 -3.69
C ALA A 141 1.45 0.11 -3.00
N ALA A 142 1.58 -0.41 -1.77
CA ALA A 142 2.85 -0.37 -1.03
C ALA A 142 3.98 -1.05 -1.81
N ARG A 143 3.71 -2.20 -2.43
CA ARG A 143 4.69 -2.87 -3.29
C ARG A 143 5.02 -2.04 -4.54
N ALA A 144 4.05 -1.36 -5.15
CA ALA A 144 4.27 -0.49 -6.32
C ALA A 144 5.12 0.76 -5.98
N GLU A 145 4.98 1.31 -4.78
CA GLU A 145 5.78 2.45 -4.30
C GLU A 145 7.27 2.11 -4.14
N GLU A 146 7.64 0.83 -3.97
CA GLU A 146 9.04 0.39 -3.92
C GLU A 146 9.84 0.80 -5.17
N ARG A 147 9.16 0.99 -6.31
CA ARG A 147 9.76 1.47 -7.57
C ARG A 147 10.58 2.76 -7.41
N THR A 148 10.08 3.67 -6.60
CA THR A 148 10.68 5.00 -6.39
C THR A 148 11.36 5.10 -5.03
N SER A 149 11.36 4.01 -4.26
CA SER A 149 11.98 3.98 -2.94
C SER A 149 13.50 4.06 -3.04
N PHE A 150 14.07 5.11 -2.45
CA PHE A 150 15.52 5.27 -2.36
C PHE A 150 16.19 4.08 -1.68
N SER A 151 15.58 3.50 -0.64
CA SER A 151 16.16 2.36 0.08
C SER A 151 16.27 1.12 -0.80
N MET A 152 15.33 0.91 -1.72
CA MET A 152 15.37 -0.22 -2.66
C MET A 152 16.48 -0.06 -3.69
N HIS A 153 16.64 1.15 -4.25
CA HIS A 153 17.75 1.43 -5.17
C HIS A 153 19.11 1.35 -4.46
N ALA A 154 19.21 1.86 -3.23
CA ALA A 154 20.43 1.74 -2.42
C ALA A 154 20.76 0.29 -2.07
N ALA A 155 19.76 -0.53 -1.71
CA ALA A 155 19.94 -1.95 -1.45
C ALA A 155 20.42 -2.71 -2.69
N ASN A 156 19.87 -2.38 -3.87
CA ASN A 156 20.34 -2.93 -5.14
C ASN A 156 21.81 -2.58 -5.42
N VAL A 157 22.19 -1.31 -5.26
CA VAL A 157 23.60 -0.88 -5.42
C VAL A 157 24.51 -1.59 -4.43
N ALA A 158 24.11 -1.69 -3.16
CA ALA A 158 24.91 -2.31 -2.10
C ALA A 158 25.13 -3.82 -2.36
N LEU A 159 24.07 -4.54 -2.74
CA LEU A 159 24.16 -5.96 -3.06
C LEU A 159 25.11 -6.22 -4.23
N ASN A 160 24.99 -5.44 -5.31
CA ASN A 160 25.83 -5.60 -6.48
C ASN A 160 27.27 -5.12 -6.22
N ALA A 161 27.47 -4.13 -5.35
CA ALA A 161 28.81 -3.70 -4.95
C ALA A 161 29.52 -4.81 -4.18
N ALA A 162 28.82 -5.49 -3.26
CA ALA A 162 29.35 -6.64 -2.56
C ALA A 162 29.70 -7.79 -3.52
N ALA A 163 28.80 -8.11 -4.46
CA ALA A 163 29.07 -9.12 -5.49
C ALA A 163 30.30 -8.77 -6.33
N GLY A 164 30.37 -7.54 -6.86
CA GLY A 164 31.49 -7.07 -7.66
C GLY A 164 32.81 -7.06 -6.90
N LEU A 165 32.80 -6.71 -5.60
CA LEU A 165 34.00 -6.78 -4.76
C LEU A 165 34.50 -8.23 -4.59
N ILE A 166 33.61 -9.18 -4.32
CA ILE A 166 33.99 -10.59 -4.18
C ILE A 166 34.62 -11.10 -5.48
N ILE A 167 33.98 -10.81 -6.62
CA ILE A 167 34.45 -11.25 -7.95
C ILE A 167 35.80 -10.61 -8.27
N GLY A 168 35.94 -9.30 -8.07
CA GLY A 168 37.18 -8.59 -8.37
C GLY A 168 38.36 -8.98 -7.47
N LEU A 169 38.11 -9.39 -6.22
CA LEU A 169 39.15 -9.88 -5.30
C LEU A 169 39.57 -11.32 -5.58
N ALA A 170 38.67 -12.15 -6.14
CA ALA A 170 38.97 -13.54 -6.49
C ALA A 170 39.70 -13.68 -7.84
N GLY A 171 39.57 -12.68 -8.72
CA GLY A 171 40.20 -12.69 -10.05
C GLY A 171 40.64 -11.30 -10.47
N ASN A 172 39.99 -10.77 -11.51
CA ASN A 172 40.34 -9.48 -12.10
C ASN A 172 39.39 -8.36 -11.64
N PRO A 173 39.90 -7.20 -11.17
CA PRO A 173 39.08 -6.03 -10.86
C PRO A 173 38.12 -5.59 -11.98
N SER A 174 38.46 -5.82 -13.26
CA SER A 174 37.56 -5.50 -14.37
C SER A 174 36.26 -6.29 -14.32
N ASP A 175 36.33 -7.57 -13.95
CA ASP A 175 35.18 -8.46 -13.95
C ASP A 175 34.27 -8.14 -12.77
N GLY A 176 34.87 -7.80 -11.62
CA GLY A 176 34.15 -7.23 -10.49
C GLY A 176 33.42 -5.93 -10.84
N ALA A 177 34.07 -5.02 -11.57
CA ALA A 177 33.45 -3.77 -12.00
C ALA A 177 32.31 -4.01 -13.01
N ILE A 178 32.47 -4.95 -13.94
CA ILE A 178 31.42 -5.35 -14.89
C ILE A 178 30.24 -5.97 -14.15
N ALA A 179 30.48 -6.88 -13.20
CA ALA A 179 29.42 -7.52 -12.41
C ALA A 179 28.65 -6.47 -11.58
N PHE A 180 29.35 -5.54 -10.94
CA PHE A 180 28.71 -4.42 -10.23
C PHE A 180 27.81 -3.60 -11.16
N ALA A 181 28.34 -3.17 -12.32
CA ALA A 181 27.62 -2.30 -13.23
C ALA A 181 26.39 -2.99 -13.85
N THR A 182 26.57 -4.21 -14.36
CA THR A 182 25.51 -4.99 -15.01
C THR A 182 24.44 -5.42 -14.01
N GLY A 183 24.83 -5.89 -12.83
CA GLY A 183 23.90 -6.26 -11.77
C GLY A 183 23.10 -5.07 -11.25
N THR A 184 23.76 -3.92 -11.05
CA THR A 184 23.07 -2.68 -10.65
C THR A 184 22.05 -2.26 -11.71
N ALA A 185 22.46 -2.23 -12.99
CA ALA A 185 21.56 -1.89 -14.09
C ALA A 185 20.38 -2.86 -14.21
N GLY A 186 20.64 -4.17 -14.10
CA GLY A 186 19.62 -5.21 -14.11
C GLY A 186 18.60 -5.04 -12.99
N GLY A 187 19.06 -4.75 -11.78
CA GLY A 187 18.18 -4.46 -10.64
C GLY A 187 17.37 -3.17 -10.80
N VAL A 188 17.95 -2.12 -11.37
CA VAL A 188 17.20 -0.89 -11.72
C VAL A 188 16.11 -1.20 -12.75
N VAL A 189 16.40 -2.00 -13.78
CA VAL A 189 15.40 -2.43 -14.76
C VAL A 189 14.31 -3.27 -14.10
N ASN A 190 14.65 -4.20 -13.20
CA ASN A 190 13.67 -4.97 -12.43
C ASN A 190 12.71 -4.07 -11.65
N ILE A 191 13.27 -3.15 -10.85
CA ILE A 191 12.51 -2.20 -10.03
C ILE A 191 11.66 -1.29 -10.93
N LEU A 192 12.26 -0.65 -11.93
CA LEU A 192 11.59 0.32 -12.81
C LEU A 192 10.66 -0.29 -13.85
N THR A 193 10.56 -1.61 -13.97
CA THR A 193 9.55 -2.28 -14.81
C THR A 193 8.37 -2.83 -14.01
N GLN A 194 8.44 -2.81 -12.68
CA GLN A 194 7.34 -3.30 -11.83
C GLN A 194 6.04 -2.51 -12.09
N PRO A 195 4.83 -3.11 -12.03
CA PRO A 195 3.59 -2.36 -12.26
C PRO A 195 3.42 -1.17 -11.30
N ALA A 196 3.31 0.04 -11.83
CA ALA A 196 3.15 1.28 -11.05
C ALA A 196 1.69 1.63 -10.74
N ALA A 197 0.76 1.21 -11.60
CA ALA A 197 -0.66 1.55 -11.51
C ALA A 197 -1.33 1.25 -10.16
N PRO A 198 -0.97 0.19 -9.40
CA PRO A 198 -1.58 -0.06 -8.10
C PRO A 198 -1.44 1.08 -7.08
N ALA A 199 -0.37 1.88 -7.14
CA ALA A 199 -0.23 3.06 -6.28
C ALA A 199 -1.34 4.09 -6.58
N GLN A 200 -1.55 4.40 -7.86
CA GLN A 200 -2.64 5.28 -8.29
C GLN A 200 -4.02 4.71 -7.97
N ASP A 201 -4.22 3.39 -8.12
CA ASP A 201 -5.50 2.74 -7.83
C ASP A 201 -5.90 2.90 -6.35
N TRP A 202 -4.92 2.92 -5.43
CA TRP A 202 -5.14 3.19 -4.01
C TRP A 202 -5.48 4.66 -3.72
N GLU A 203 -4.83 5.60 -4.39
CA GLU A 203 -5.18 7.03 -4.30
C GLU A 203 -6.60 7.29 -4.82
N ASP A 204 -6.93 6.74 -5.99
CA ASP A 204 -8.25 6.83 -6.60
C ASP A 204 -9.33 6.25 -5.66
N TYR A 205 -9.01 5.15 -4.98
CA TYR A 205 -9.89 4.53 -3.98
C TYR A 205 -10.12 5.44 -2.77
N GLN A 206 -9.06 6.02 -2.19
CA GLN A 206 -9.20 6.94 -1.07
C GLN A 206 -10.02 8.18 -1.46
N ALA A 207 -9.86 8.69 -2.67
CA ALA A 207 -10.68 9.78 -3.19
C ALA A 207 -12.16 9.37 -3.38
N LEU A 208 -12.44 8.14 -3.79
CA LEU A 208 -13.80 7.59 -3.82
C LEU A 208 -14.41 7.55 -2.42
N VAL A 209 -13.68 6.98 -1.44
CA VAL A 209 -14.10 6.87 -0.04
C VAL A 209 -14.44 8.25 0.56
N ASN A 210 -13.57 9.25 0.34
CA ASN A 210 -13.76 10.61 0.84
C ASN A 210 -14.98 11.30 0.20
N ARG A 211 -15.27 11.05 -1.07
CA ARG A 211 -16.50 11.57 -1.70
C ARG A 211 -17.76 10.92 -1.16
N SER A 212 -17.71 9.63 -0.83
CA SER A 212 -18.84 8.92 -0.22
C SER A 212 -19.15 9.40 1.20
N SER A 213 -18.15 9.93 1.94
CA SER A 213 -18.37 10.45 3.30
C SER A 213 -18.94 11.87 3.33
N HIS A 214 -18.66 12.70 2.33
CA HIS A 214 -19.15 14.10 2.24
C HIS A 214 -20.51 14.22 1.53
N ARG A 215 -21.42 13.25 1.72
CA ARG A 215 -22.72 13.27 1.03
C ARG A 215 -23.50 14.52 1.45
N THR A 216 -24.00 15.27 0.47
CA THR A 216 -24.76 16.51 0.68
C THR A 216 -25.90 16.26 1.67
N GLU A 217 -25.84 16.92 2.84
CA GLU A 217 -26.95 16.90 3.77
C GLU A 217 -28.04 17.83 3.24
N VAL A 218 -29.21 17.26 2.93
CA VAL A 218 -30.41 18.01 2.55
C VAL A 218 -31.31 18.09 3.79
N LEU A 219 -31.30 19.24 4.46
CA LEU A 219 -32.21 19.50 5.56
C LEU A 219 -33.44 20.24 5.02
N VAL A 220 -34.57 19.54 4.94
CA VAL A 220 -35.86 20.14 4.65
C VAL A 220 -36.53 20.50 5.97
N PHE A 221 -36.90 21.76 6.14
CA PHE A 221 -37.55 22.22 7.36
C PHE A 221 -38.80 23.03 7.04
N VAL A 222 -39.80 22.94 7.92
CA VAL A 222 -41.02 23.74 7.88
C VAL A 222 -41.08 24.55 9.15
N SER A 223 -41.15 25.87 9.01
CA SER A 223 -41.33 26.80 10.12
C SER A 223 -42.75 27.35 10.09
N ALA A 224 -43.51 27.15 11.16
CA ALA A 224 -44.83 27.75 11.31
C ALA A 224 -44.69 29.24 11.66
N LEU A 225 -45.46 30.08 10.98
CA LEU A 225 -45.56 31.53 11.18
C LEU A 225 -47.01 31.87 11.59
N PRO A 226 -47.26 33.00 12.27
CA PRO A 226 -48.61 33.39 12.68
C PRO A 226 -49.63 33.41 11.54
N ASP A 227 -49.17 33.69 10.32
CA ASP A 227 -50.02 33.87 9.13
C ASP A 227 -49.76 32.80 8.05
N GLY A 228 -49.02 31.72 8.34
CA GLY A 228 -48.70 30.69 7.35
C GLY A 228 -47.57 29.75 7.73
N ALA A 229 -46.90 29.16 6.73
CA ALA A 229 -45.73 28.30 6.95
C ALA A 229 -44.65 28.59 5.89
N LEU A 230 -43.39 28.47 6.30
CA LEU A 230 -42.22 28.59 5.43
C LEU A 230 -41.58 27.22 5.24
N LEU A 231 -41.51 26.75 3.99
CA LEU A 231 -40.73 25.58 3.61
C LEU A 231 -39.33 26.05 3.18
N GLY A 232 -38.31 25.56 3.87
CA GLY A 232 -36.91 25.83 3.56
C GLY A 232 -36.15 24.55 3.25
N MET A 233 -35.19 24.65 2.33
CA MET A 233 -34.22 23.59 2.07
C MET A 233 -32.83 24.15 2.30
N ARG A 234 -32.05 23.50 3.17
CA ARG A 234 -30.63 23.77 3.36
C ARG A 234 -29.83 22.63 2.76
N LEU A 235 -28.90 22.99 1.88
CA LEU A 235 -27.93 22.10 1.29
C LEU A 235 -26.58 22.39 1.96
N THR A 236 -25.94 21.35 2.48
CA THR A 236 -24.60 21.45 3.06
C THR A 236 -23.67 20.56 2.24
N TRP A 237 -22.63 21.16 1.65
CA TRP A 237 -21.64 20.50 0.79
C TRP A 237 -20.23 20.83 1.26
#